data_AF-A0A351I2Y4-F1
#
_entry.id   AF-A0A351I2Y4-F1
#
_cell.length_a   1.000
_cell.length_b   1.000
_cell.length_c   1.000
_cell.angle_alpha   90.00
_cell.angle_beta   90.00
_cell.angle_gamma   90.00
#
_symmetry.space_group_name_H-M   'P 1'
#
loop_
_entity.id
_entity.type
_entity.pdbx_description
1 polymer ?
#
loop_
_entity_poly.entity_id
_entity_poly.type
_entity_poly.pdbx_seq_one_letter_code
_entity_poly.pdbx_strand_id
1 'polypeptide(L)'
;MLAAASLKAAEHPKEHPTEALSSAQQQAQPAPAPQATPQAKEHPEHPKGKPVQAPEGSKAWLNQIRKEYDAKVCEVGKGKSKTEWYTIHDDKLNKDWNLRVVKVHKDRIVQLGSSKFFACSDFKSVKKGEKDKLDLDFFATKNPDGSWTIDKALIHKVNGKPRYTWNEKNEMVTAQD
;
A
#
# COMPACT_ATOMS: atom_id res chain seq x y z
N MET A 1 45.86 9.51 -37.63
CA MET A 1 46.40 8.17 -37.93
C MET A 1 47.30 7.77 -36.77
N LEU A 2 47.14 6.53 -36.28
CA LEU A 2 48.14 5.69 -35.57
C LEU A 2 48.56 6.19 -34.16
N ALA A 3 48.75 5.40 -33.11
CA ALA A 3 48.55 3.98 -32.75
C ALA A 3 48.76 3.97 -31.21
N ALA A 4 47.85 3.41 -30.39
CA ALA A 4 47.84 2.05 -29.83
C ALA A 4 49.01 1.66 -28.89
N ALA A 5 48.60 1.10 -27.74
CA ALA A 5 49.26 0.07 -26.90
C ALA A 5 50.30 0.58 -25.86
N SER A 6 50.46 0.04 -24.64
CA SER A 6 49.79 -1.02 -23.87
C SER A 6 50.49 -1.22 -22.50
N LEU A 7 49.76 -1.80 -21.53
CA LEU A 7 50.15 -2.85 -20.57
C LEU A 7 50.77 -2.57 -19.17
N LYS A 8 50.30 -3.45 -18.25
CA LYS A 8 50.77 -3.95 -16.93
C LYS A 8 50.34 -3.16 -15.67
N ALA A 9 49.56 -3.69 -14.71
CA ALA A 9 49.44 -4.98 -13.99
C ALA A 9 50.33 -5.12 -12.72
N ALA A 10 49.67 -5.53 -11.64
CA ALA A 10 50.12 -6.32 -10.48
C ALA A 10 50.88 -5.65 -9.29
N GLU A 11 50.16 -5.55 -8.16
CA GLU A 11 50.39 -6.18 -6.84
C GLU A 11 51.74 -6.03 -6.05
N HIS A 12 51.59 -5.50 -4.82
CA HIS A 12 52.25 -5.72 -3.50
C HIS A 12 53.72 -6.19 -3.41
N PRO A 13 54.51 -5.59 -2.50
CA PRO A 13 54.77 -6.18 -1.16
C PRO A 13 54.97 -5.09 -0.07
N LYS A 14 55.26 -5.31 1.22
CA LYS A 14 55.12 -6.35 2.26
C LYS A 14 55.94 -5.79 3.46
N GLU A 15 55.54 -6.14 4.67
CA GLU A 15 56.32 -6.09 5.93
C GLU A 15 56.58 -4.76 6.66
N HIS A 16 56.26 -4.84 7.95
CA HIS A 16 56.50 -3.93 9.07
C HIS A 16 58.00 -3.86 9.45
N PRO A 17 58.42 -2.91 10.31
CA PRO A 17 58.62 -3.32 11.70
C PRO A 17 58.39 -2.25 12.80
N THR A 18 58.10 -2.78 13.99
CA THR A 18 58.64 -2.40 15.31
C THR A 18 58.25 -1.09 15.99
N GLU A 19 57.46 -1.30 17.06
CA GLU A 19 57.54 -0.72 18.41
C GLU A 19 57.99 0.74 18.60
N ALA A 20 57.11 1.54 19.21
CA ALA A 20 57.38 2.05 20.56
C ALA A 20 56.10 2.60 21.20
N LEU A 21 55.76 2.01 22.34
CA LEU A 21 54.77 2.46 23.30
C LEU A 21 55.13 3.84 23.86
N SER A 22 54.16 4.75 23.94
CA SER A 22 54.09 5.67 25.09
C SER A 22 52.65 6.11 25.35
N SER A 23 52.17 5.72 26.52
CA SER A 23 50.88 6.06 27.12
C SER A 23 50.81 7.54 27.49
N ALA A 24 49.70 8.21 27.16
CA ALA A 24 49.05 9.22 28.02
C ALA A 24 47.73 9.72 27.39
N GLN A 25 46.64 9.08 27.75
CA GLN A 25 45.47 9.71 28.38
C GLN A 25 45.00 11.07 27.84
N GLN A 26 44.00 11.07 26.95
CA GLN A 26 42.98 12.11 26.99
C GLN A 26 41.61 11.61 26.50
N GLN A 27 40.64 11.86 27.36
CA GLN A 27 39.24 11.52 27.30
C GLN A 27 38.57 12.20 26.08
N ALA A 28 38.19 11.42 25.08
CA ALA A 28 37.34 11.88 23.98
C ALA A 28 35.98 11.20 24.11
N GLN A 29 34.94 12.02 24.28
CA GLN A 29 33.54 11.62 24.28
C GLN A 29 33.22 10.89 22.95
N PRO A 30 32.53 9.75 22.94
CA PRO A 30 31.98 9.25 21.70
C PRO A 30 30.89 10.22 21.22
N ALA A 31 31.00 10.62 19.95
CA ALA A 31 29.97 11.35 19.21
C ALA A 31 28.58 10.73 19.44
N PRO A 32 27.49 11.52 19.46
CA PRO A 32 26.16 10.95 19.51
C PRO A 32 25.97 10.05 18.30
N ALA A 33 25.71 8.77 18.58
CA ALA A 33 25.29 7.81 17.57
C ALA A 33 24.10 8.39 16.78
N PRO A 34 23.99 8.10 15.46
CA PRO A 34 22.80 8.47 14.71
C PRO A 34 21.58 7.89 15.42
N GLN A 35 20.68 8.77 15.82
CA GLN A 35 19.41 8.41 16.43
C GLN A 35 18.73 7.42 15.50
N ALA A 36 18.55 6.19 15.98
CA ALA A 36 17.64 5.25 15.38
C ALA A 36 16.28 5.95 15.33
N THR A 37 15.81 6.28 14.13
CA THR A 37 14.40 6.57 13.90
C THR A 37 13.61 5.43 14.53
N PRO A 38 12.64 5.69 15.41
CA PRO A 38 11.78 4.65 15.90
C PRO A 38 11.14 4.01 14.68
N GLN A 39 11.42 2.72 14.50
CA GLN A 39 10.83 1.86 13.51
C GLN A 39 9.31 2.06 13.62
N ALA A 40 8.73 2.80 12.67
CA ALA A 40 7.29 2.93 12.55
C ALA A 40 6.77 1.50 12.53
N LYS A 41 6.03 1.10 13.57
CA LYS A 41 5.28 -0.14 13.53
C LYS A 41 4.40 -0.01 12.29
N GLU A 42 4.72 -0.75 11.23
CA GLU A 42 3.90 -0.78 10.03
C GLU A 42 2.57 -1.40 10.44
N HIS A 43 1.61 -0.54 10.81
CA HIS A 43 0.29 -0.97 11.16
C HIS A 43 -0.37 -1.56 9.91
N PRO A 44 -1.05 -2.72 10.03
CA PRO A 44 -1.71 -3.34 8.89
C PRO A 44 -2.56 -2.35 8.09
N GLU A 45 -2.29 -2.21 6.80
CA GLU A 45 -3.01 -1.29 5.91
C GLU A 45 -4.47 -1.71 5.65
N HIS A 46 -4.85 -2.92 6.05
CA HIS A 46 -6.17 -3.50 5.82
C HIS A 46 -6.55 -4.42 6.98
N PRO A 47 -7.85 -4.74 7.15
CA PRO A 47 -8.27 -5.62 8.22
C PRO A 47 -7.57 -6.98 8.12
N LYS A 48 -7.32 -7.60 9.27
CA LYS A 48 -6.86 -8.99 9.38
C LYS A 48 -7.91 -9.90 8.76
N GLY A 49 -7.61 -10.36 7.57
CA GLY A 49 -8.32 -11.42 6.87
C GLY A 49 -7.32 -12.25 6.07
N LYS A 50 -7.78 -13.36 5.52
CA LYS A 50 -6.90 -14.17 4.65
C LYS A 50 -7.03 -13.63 3.23
N PRO A 51 -5.96 -13.67 2.42
CA PRO A 51 -6.12 -13.53 0.97
C PRO A 51 -7.25 -14.45 0.51
N VAL A 52 -8.08 -13.98 -0.42
CA VAL A 52 -9.18 -14.80 -0.94
C VAL A 52 -8.63 -16.14 -1.43
N GLN A 53 -9.19 -17.23 -0.90
CA GLN A 53 -8.73 -18.60 -1.16
C GLN A 53 -9.82 -19.38 -1.87
N ALA A 54 -9.43 -20.14 -2.89
CA ALA A 54 -10.36 -21.02 -3.58
C ALA A 54 -10.75 -22.20 -2.68
N PRO A 55 -12.03 -22.62 -2.69
CA PRO A 55 -12.34 -24.00 -2.30
C PRO A 55 -11.57 -24.96 -3.22
N GLU A 56 -10.84 -25.91 -2.62
CA GLU A 56 -10.01 -26.93 -3.29
C GLU A 56 -9.17 -26.43 -4.48
N GLY A 57 -8.47 -25.30 -4.32
CA GLY A 57 -7.49 -24.85 -5.34
C GLY A 57 -8.10 -24.44 -6.69
N SER A 58 -9.42 -24.25 -6.76
CA SER A 58 -10.13 -23.85 -7.98
C SER A 58 -9.77 -22.43 -8.43
N LYS A 59 -8.75 -22.32 -9.30
CA LYS A 59 -8.35 -21.05 -9.95
C LYS A 59 -9.52 -20.36 -10.68
N ALA A 60 -10.41 -21.15 -11.28
CA ALA A 60 -11.60 -20.65 -11.96
C ALA A 60 -12.53 -19.88 -11.00
N TRP A 61 -12.77 -20.42 -9.80
CA TRP A 61 -13.56 -19.77 -8.76
C TRP A 61 -12.91 -18.46 -8.30
N LEU A 62 -11.60 -18.43 -8.10
CA LEU A 62 -10.89 -17.19 -7.72
C LEU A 62 -11.01 -16.11 -8.79
N ASN A 63 -10.82 -16.47 -10.05
CA ASN A 63 -10.96 -15.55 -11.17
C ASN A 63 -12.40 -15.04 -11.28
N GLN A 64 -13.39 -15.91 -11.03
CA GLN A 64 -14.80 -15.52 -11.00
C GLN A 64 -15.07 -14.51 -9.87
N ILE A 65 -14.68 -14.79 -8.63
CA ILE A 65 -14.88 -13.87 -7.50
C ILE A 65 -14.21 -12.51 -7.75
N ARG A 66 -12.97 -12.52 -8.24
CA ARG A 66 -12.24 -11.30 -8.61
C ARG A 66 -12.96 -10.48 -9.68
N LYS A 67 -13.52 -11.16 -10.69
CA LYS A 67 -14.25 -10.52 -11.79
C LYS A 67 -15.58 -9.95 -11.32
N GLU A 68 -16.34 -10.70 -10.53
CA GLU A 68 -17.63 -10.26 -10.00
C GLU A 68 -17.48 -9.08 -9.04
N TYR A 69 -16.51 -9.16 -8.11
CA TYR A 69 -16.21 -8.07 -7.18
C TYR A 69 -15.81 -6.79 -7.93
N ASP A 70 -14.88 -6.91 -8.89
CA ASP A 70 -14.49 -5.80 -9.74
C ASP A 70 -15.66 -5.20 -10.52
N ALA A 71 -16.51 -6.05 -11.09
CA ALA A 71 -17.71 -5.60 -11.79
C ALA A 71 -18.63 -4.82 -10.84
N LYS A 72 -18.80 -5.28 -9.60
CA LYS A 72 -19.65 -4.60 -8.61
C LYS A 72 -19.07 -3.26 -8.17
N VAL A 73 -17.77 -3.19 -7.89
CA VAL A 73 -17.11 -1.91 -7.55
C VAL A 73 -17.13 -0.97 -8.73
N CYS A 74 -16.94 -1.46 -9.96
CA CYS A 74 -17.09 -0.64 -11.17
C CYS A 74 -18.53 -0.16 -11.38
N GLU A 75 -19.55 -0.96 -11.06
CA GLU A 75 -20.95 -0.56 -11.14
C GLU A 75 -21.26 0.58 -10.16
N VAL A 76 -20.94 0.38 -8.87
CA VAL A 76 -21.15 1.40 -7.82
C VAL A 76 -20.32 2.64 -8.08
N GLY A 77 -19.06 2.44 -8.47
CA GLY A 77 -18.12 3.49 -8.81
C GLY A 77 -18.40 4.20 -10.14
N LYS A 78 -19.46 3.82 -10.85
CA LYS A 78 -19.80 4.32 -12.20
C LYS A 78 -18.65 4.21 -13.21
N GLY A 79 -17.75 3.23 -13.03
CA GLY A 79 -16.50 3.08 -13.78
C GLY A 79 -16.65 2.83 -15.28
N LYS A 80 -17.82 2.40 -15.75
CA LYS A 80 -18.14 2.27 -17.20
C LYS A 80 -18.71 3.55 -17.80
N SER A 81 -19.11 4.52 -16.98
CA SER A 81 -19.74 5.76 -17.43
C SER A 81 -18.68 6.84 -17.69
N LYS A 82 -18.81 7.51 -18.84
CA LYS A 82 -17.96 8.67 -19.18
C LYS A 82 -18.54 9.99 -18.67
N THR A 83 -19.77 9.99 -18.18
CA THR A 83 -20.52 11.19 -17.78
C THR A 83 -20.88 11.17 -16.30
N GLU A 84 -21.09 9.99 -15.72
CA GLU A 84 -21.34 9.84 -14.29
C GLU A 84 -20.04 9.69 -13.49
N TRP A 85 -20.15 9.94 -12.19
CA TRP A 85 -19.09 9.77 -11.20
C TRP A 85 -19.69 9.20 -9.92
N TYR A 86 -18.83 8.62 -9.10
CA TYR A 86 -19.18 8.18 -7.76
C TYR A 86 -18.99 9.34 -6.78
N THR A 87 -20.03 9.67 -6.02
CA THR A 87 -19.94 10.71 -4.99
C THR A 87 -19.83 10.07 -3.61
N ILE A 88 -18.82 10.50 -2.84
CA ILE A 88 -18.62 10.10 -1.46
C ILE A 88 -18.34 11.34 -0.61
N HIS A 89 -19.03 11.44 0.53
CA HIS A 89 -18.80 12.51 1.49
C HIS A 89 -17.55 12.22 2.32
N ASP A 90 -16.79 13.27 2.57
CA ASP A 90 -15.57 13.24 3.37
C ASP A 90 -15.76 14.09 4.62
N ASP A 91 -16.04 13.42 5.73
CA ASP A 91 -16.25 14.07 7.03
C ASP A 91 -14.99 14.80 7.54
N LYS A 92 -13.78 14.30 7.23
CA LYS A 92 -12.52 14.90 7.70
C LYS A 92 -12.26 16.26 7.05
N LEU A 93 -12.60 16.39 5.77
CA LEU A 93 -12.44 17.65 5.01
C LEU A 93 -13.75 18.42 4.84
N ASN A 94 -14.86 17.88 5.36
CA ASN A 94 -16.22 18.39 5.19
C ASN A 94 -16.53 18.74 3.71
N LYS A 95 -16.24 17.82 2.79
CA LYS A 95 -16.45 18.02 1.35
C LYS A 95 -16.99 16.76 0.67
N ASP A 96 -17.63 16.94 -0.48
CA ASP A 96 -17.97 15.82 -1.36
C ASP A 96 -16.88 15.60 -2.41
N TRP A 97 -16.53 14.34 -2.64
CA TRP A 97 -15.66 13.93 -3.73
C TRP A 97 -16.48 13.37 -4.87
N ASN A 98 -16.27 13.89 -6.07
CA ASN A 98 -16.77 13.30 -7.31
C ASN A 98 -15.63 12.52 -7.97
N LEU A 99 -15.76 11.19 -8.01
CA LEU A 99 -14.66 10.29 -8.28
C LEU A 99 -14.94 9.39 -9.48
N ARG A 100 -13.87 8.98 -10.15
CA ARG A 100 -13.89 7.88 -11.13
C ARG A 100 -12.97 6.76 -10.70
N VAL A 101 -13.45 5.53 -10.85
CA VAL A 101 -12.65 4.33 -10.70
C VAL A 101 -11.49 4.38 -11.69
N VAL A 102 -10.28 4.22 -11.18
CA VAL A 102 -9.07 4.02 -11.97
C VAL A 102 -8.75 2.53 -12.04
N LYS A 103 -8.77 1.85 -10.89
CA LYS A 103 -8.42 0.44 -10.80
C LYS A 103 -8.99 -0.20 -9.53
N VAL A 104 -9.43 -1.44 -9.62
CA VAL A 104 -9.70 -2.29 -8.46
C VAL A 104 -8.51 -3.23 -8.25
N HIS A 105 -7.96 -3.33 -7.04
CA HIS A 105 -6.84 -4.23 -6.73
C HIS A 105 -7.33 -5.67 -6.54
N LYS A 106 -7.71 -6.33 -7.65
CA LYS A 106 -8.27 -7.70 -7.67
C LYS A 106 -7.33 -8.75 -7.11
N ASP A 107 -6.03 -8.49 -7.16
CA ASP A 107 -4.98 -9.32 -6.57
C ASP A 107 -4.99 -9.27 -5.04
N ARG A 108 -5.51 -8.19 -4.45
CA ARG A 108 -5.51 -7.93 -2.99
C ARG A 108 -6.89 -8.06 -2.35
N ILE A 109 -7.78 -8.85 -2.96
CA ILE A 109 -9.06 -9.16 -2.33
C ILE A 109 -8.80 -10.02 -1.09
N VAL A 110 -9.25 -9.52 0.05
CA VAL A 110 -9.18 -10.19 1.35
C VAL A 110 -10.56 -10.76 1.68
N GLN A 111 -10.60 -12.00 2.12
CA GLN A 111 -11.81 -12.61 2.66
C GLN A 111 -11.84 -12.40 4.18
N LEU A 112 -12.86 -11.69 4.65
CA LEU A 112 -13.06 -11.35 6.07
C LEU A 112 -13.96 -12.36 6.79
N GLY A 113 -14.69 -13.19 6.04
CA GLY A 113 -15.55 -14.27 6.54
C GLY A 113 -16.09 -15.09 5.37
N SER A 114 -16.98 -16.06 5.63
CA SER A 114 -17.45 -17.00 4.60
C SER A 114 -18.02 -16.31 3.34
N SER A 115 -18.69 -15.17 3.51
CA SER A 115 -19.31 -14.40 2.41
C SER A 115 -18.87 -12.94 2.35
N LYS A 116 -17.92 -12.52 3.19
CA LYS A 116 -17.48 -11.11 3.30
C LYS A 116 -16.11 -10.91 2.67
N PHE A 117 -16.02 -9.88 1.83
CA PHE A 117 -14.85 -9.56 1.05
C PHE A 117 -14.48 -8.08 1.21
N PHE A 118 -13.20 -7.80 1.05
CA PHE A 118 -12.62 -6.48 1.15
C PHE A 118 -11.61 -6.27 0.04
N ALA A 119 -11.60 -5.08 -0.56
CA ALA A 119 -10.51 -4.66 -1.44
C ALA A 119 -10.41 -3.14 -1.52
N CYS A 120 -9.16 -2.66 -1.57
CA CYS A 120 -8.83 -1.29 -1.90
C CYS A 120 -8.95 -1.06 -3.41
N SER A 121 -9.36 0.13 -3.81
CA SER A 121 -9.50 0.54 -5.21
C SER A 121 -9.06 1.98 -5.39
N ASP A 122 -8.36 2.24 -6.50
CA ASP A 122 -7.85 3.56 -6.86
C ASP A 122 -8.95 4.38 -7.54
N PHE A 123 -9.12 5.61 -7.09
CA PHE A 123 -10.04 6.60 -7.64
C PHE A 123 -9.29 7.91 -7.93
N LYS A 124 -9.86 8.70 -8.84
CA LYS A 124 -9.39 10.06 -9.12
C LYS A 124 -10.55 11.05 -9.10
N SER A 125 -10.30 12.26 -8.61
CA SER A 125 -11.25 13.36 -8.72
C SER A 125 -11.55 13.67 -10.19
N VAL A 126 -12.83 13.93 -10.50
CA VAL A 126 -13.27 14.38 -11.83
C VAL A 126 -13.37 15.90 -11.92
N LYS A 127 -13.19 16.60 -10.80
CA LYS A 127 -13.34 18.05 -10.76
C LYS A 127 -12.20 18.72 -11.53
N LYS A 128 -12.57 19.66 -12.41
CA LYS A 128 -11.61 20.35 -13.29
C LYS A 128 -10.55 21.07 -12.45
N GLY A 129 -9.28 20.73 -12.68
CA GLY A 129 -8.14 21.30 -11.96
C GLY A 129 -7.71 20.50 -10.72
N GLU A 130 -8.55 19.59 -10.21
CA GLU A 130 -8.17 18.66 -9.14
C GLU A 130 -7.44 17.45 -9.73
N LYS A 131 -6.29 17.10 -9.13
CA LYS A 131 -5.51 15.90 -9.50
C LYS A 131 -5.51 14.88 -8.37
N ASP A 132 -6.44 15.03 -7.43
CA ASP A 132 -6.49 14.22 -6.22
C ASP A 132 -6.73 12.75 -6.56
N LYS A 133 -5.91 11.90 -5.96
CA LYS A 133 -6.03 10.45 -6.02
C LYS A 133 -6.51 9.95 -4.68
N LEU A 134 -7.50 9.08 -4.70
CA LEU A 134 -8.09 8.52 -3.50
C LEU A 134 -8.02 7.01 -3.57
N ASP A 135 -7.65 6.40 -2.45
CA ASP A 135 -7.77 4.97 -2.24
C ASP A 135 -9.06 4.75 -1.44
N LEU A 136 -10.02 4.05 -2.04
CA LEU A 136 -11.28 3.70 -1.37
C LEU A 136 -11.28 2.21 -1.04
N ASP A 137 -11.59 1.92 0.21
CA ASP A 137 -11.79 0.56 0.71
C ASP A 137 -13.26 0.18 0.58
N PHE A 138 -13.54 -0.88 -0.15
CA PHE A 138 -14.88 -1.44 -0.28
C PHE A 138 -15.00 -2.70 0.58
N PHE A 139 -16.10 -2.79 1.30
CA PHE A 139 -16.54 -3.98 2.02
C PHE A 139 -17.78 -4.49 1.31
N ALA A 140 -17.76 -5.76 0.90
CA ALA A 140 -18.85 -6.35 0.17
C ALA A 140 -19.23 -7.72 0.72
N THR A 141 -20.52 -8.02 0.67
CA THR A 141 -21.07 -9.34 0.99
C THR A 141 -21.55 -10.01 -0.30
N LYS A 142 -21.13 -11.26 -0.53
CA LYS A 142 -21.70 -12.12 -1.56
C LYS A 142 -22.89 -12.87 -0.98
N ASN A 143 -24.08 -12.59 -1.48
CA ASN A 143 -25.33 -13.15 -0.99
C ASN A 143 -25.49 -14.61 -1.46
N PRO A 144 -26.34 -15.42 -0.78
CA PRO A 144 -26.59 -16.81 -1.17
C PRO A 144 -27.16 -16.97 -2.59
N ASP A 145 -27.89 -15.97 -3.10
CA ASP A 145 -28.41 -15.93 -4.47
C ASP A 145 -27.34 -15.61 -5.53
N GLY A 146 -26.09 -15.40 -5.11
CA GLY A 146 -24.95 -15.07 -5.97
C GLY A 146 -24.78 -13.58 -6.25
N SER A 147 -25.70 -12.72 -5.78
CA SER A 147 -25.59 -11.27 -5.93
C SER A 147 -24.54 -10.67 -4.97
N TRP A 148 -24.06 -9.47 -5.31
CA TRP A 148 -23.09 -8.74 -4.48
C TRP A 148 -23.70 -7.45 -3.94
N THR A 149 -23.53 -7.23 -2.64
CA THR A 149 -23.91 -6.00 -1.94
C THR A 149 -22.64 -5.29 -1.46
N ILE A 150 -22.50 -3.99 -1.78
CA ILE A 150 -21.48 -3.16 -1.13
C ILE A 150 -22.05 -2.73 0.23
N ASP A 151 -21.46 -3.23 1.30
CA ASP A 151 -21.87 -2.94 2.68
C ASP A 151 -21.38 -1.56 3.11
N LYS A 152 -20.16 -1.20 2.70
CA LYS A 152 -19.48 0.02 3.11
C LYS A 152 -18.40 0.42 2.11
N ALA A 153 -18.24 1.73 1.91
CA ALA A 153 -17.09 2.32 1.24
C ALA A 153 -16.47 3.37 2.16
N LEU A 154 -15.13 3.34 2.31
CA LEU A 154 -14.41 4.27 3.17
C LEU A 154 -13.23 4.90 2.41
N ILE A 155 -12.96 6.17 2.71
CA ILE A 155 -11.76 6.85 2.19
C ILE A 155 -10.56 6.41 3.02
N HIS A 156 -9.74 5.52 2.46
CA HIS A 156 -8.55 5.00 3.11
C HIS A 156 -7.38 5.99 2.96
N LYS A 157 -7.11 6.47 1.74
CA LYS A 157 -6.03 7.44 1.50
C LYS A 157 -6.48 8.58 0.60
N VAL A 158 -5.88 9.76 0.82
CA VAL A 158 -5.99 10.91 -0.09
C VAL A 158 -4.60 11.39 -0.43
N ASN A 159 -4.26 11.40 -1.73
CA ASN A 159 -2.95 11.74 -2.25
C ASN A 159 -1.81 10.97 -1.58
N GLY A 160 -2.04 9.67 -1.35
CA GLY A 160 -1.08 8.77 -0.70
C GLY A 160 -1.00 8.91 0.83
N LYS A 161 -1.70 9.87 1.43
CA LYS A 161 -1.78 10.01 2.89
C LYS A 161 -2.90 9.13 3.46
N PRO A 162 -2.59 8.11 4.28
CA PRO A 162 -3.61 7.28 4.92
C PRO A 162 -4.40 8.09 5.96
N ARG A 163 -5.67 7.75 6.12
CA ARG A 163 -6.58 8.38 7.09
C ARG A 163 -6.85 7.50 8.29
N TYR A 164 -6.84 6.20 8.06
CA TYR A 164 -6.91 5.20 9.09
C TYR A 164 -5.96 4.08 8.74
N THR A 165 -5.66 3.29 9.76
CA THR A 165 -4.95 2.02 9.67
C THR A 165 -5.65 1.04 10.60
N TRP A 166 -5.17 -0.20 10.65
CA TRP A 166 -5.71 -1.22 11.54
C TRP A 166 -4.72 -1.51 12.65
N ASN A 167 -5.21 -1.60 13.88
CA ASN A 167 -4.38 -1.97 15.02
C ASN A 167 -4.23 -3.50 15.14
N GLU A 168 -3.43 -3.95 16.12
CA GLU A 168 -3.20 -5.37 16.37
C GLU A 168 -4.48 -6.15 16.71
N LYS A 169 -5.49 -5.46 17.27
CA LYS A 169 -6.81 -5.98 17.63
C LYS A 169 -7.80 -6.00 16.46
N ASN A 170 -7.35 -5.68 15.24
CA ASN A 170 -8.19 -5.57 14.05
C ASN A 170 -9.28 -4.49 14.18
N GLU A 171 -8.96 -3.41 14.86
CA GLU A 171 -9.82 -2.23 14.98
C GLU A 171 -9.25 -1.12 14.10
N MET A 172 -10.13 -0.41 13.41
CA MET A 172 -9.76 0.76 12.62
C MET A 172 -9.40 1.91 13.56
N VAL A 173 -8.20 2.44 13.39
CA VAL A 173 -7.68 3.57 14.18
C VAL A 173 -7.25 4.68 13.22
N THR A 174 -7.40 5.94 13.64
CA THR A 174 -6.95 7.09 12.84
C THR A 174 -5.44 6.96 12.58
N ALA A 175 -5.04 7.16 11.33
CA ALA A 175 -3.63 7.18 10.98
C ALA A 175 -3.01 8.43 11.62
N GLN A 176 -1.92 8.25 12.36
CA GLN A 176 -1.17 9.37 12.93
C GLN A 176 -0.37 10.02 11.78
N ASP A 177 -0.47 11.35 11.67
CA ASP A 177 0.25 12.16 10.68
C ASP A 177 1.76 12.23 10.97
#